data_AF-A0A4R5PG64-F1
#
_entry.id   AF-A0A4R5PG64-F1
#
_cell.length_a   1.000
_cell.length_b   1.000
_cell.length_c   1.000
_cell.angle_alpha   90.00
_cell.angle_beta   90.00
_cell.angle_gamma   90.00
#
_symmetry.space_group_name_H-M   'P 1'
#
loop_
_entity.id
_entity.type
_entity.pdbx_description
1 polymer ?
#
loop_
_entity_poly.entity_id
_entity_poly.type
_entity_poly.pdbx_seq_one_letter_code
_entity_poly.pdbx_strand_id
1 'polypeptide(L)'
;MAYTRELKTVVPVLVAEHTEADDEQLVWLVRESFEREAAAEHLVLTQWHDRGVLDPSEVSPQTEREVLKRPATDFHWRLFEGIAERVANASFV
;
A
#
# COMPACT_ATOMS: atom_id res chain seq x y z
N MET A 1 -11.89 23.48 2.93
CA MET A 1 -11.42 22.27 3.62
C MET A 1 -10.19 21.78 2.89
N ALA A 2 -9.09 21.49 3.60
CA ALA A 2 -7.94 20.84 2.98
C ALA A 2 -8.41 19.46 2.49
N TYR A 3 -8.21 19.18 1.21
CA TYR A 3 -8.61 17.89 0.64
C TYR A 3 -7.55 16.86 1.02
N THR A 4 -7.98 15.83 1.73
CA THR A 4 -7.16 14.73 2.24
C THR A 4 -7.70 13.42 1.68
N ARG A 5 -6.81 12.57 1.20
CA ARG A 5 -7.12 11.25 0.66
C ARG A 5 -6.31 10.19 1.39
N GLU A 6 -7.01 9.22 1.95
CA GLU A 6 -6.40 8.03 2.54
C GLU A 6 -6.14 7.01 1.42
N LEU A 7 -4.91 6.53 1.36
CA LEU A 7 -4.46 5.48 0.45
C LEU A 7 -4.15 4.24 1.28
N LYS A 8 -4.69 3.10 0.84
CA LYS A 8 -4.49 1.81 1.51
C LYS A 8 -4.34 0.74 0.46
N THR A 9 -3.31 -0.08 0.59
CA THR A 9 -3.13 -1.24 -0.27
C THR A 9 -2.59 -2.43 0.51
N VAL A 10 -2.99 -3.62 0.07
CA VAL A 10 -2.53 -4.89 0.61
C VAL A 10 -1.90 -5.65 -0.54
N VAL A 11 -0.64 -6.05 -0.36
CA VAL A 11 0.10 -6.80 -1.39
C VAL A 11 0.34 -8.23 -0.91
N PRO A 12 -0.19 -9.25 -1.63
CA PRO A 12 0.16 -10.64 -1.39
C PRO A 12 1.48 -10.99 -2.10
N VAL A 13 2.42 -11.56 -1.37
CA VAL A 13 3.67 -12.12 -1.91
C VAL A 13 3.72 -13.60 -1.60
N LEU A 14 4.04 -14.46 -2.57
CA LEU A 14 4.09 -15.90 -2.33
C LEU A 14 5.22 -16.24 -1.35
N VAL A 15 4.91 -16.91 -0.24
CA VAL A 15 5.90 -17.28 0.80
C VAL A 15 7.03 -18.14 0.22
N ALA A 16 6.71 -19.00 -0.74
CA ALA A 16 7.68 -19.90 -1.36
C ALA A 16 8.72 -19.19 -2.25
N GLU A 17 8.42 -17.98 -2.71
CA GLU A 17 9.24 -17.22 -3.68
C GLU A 17 9.77 -15.92 -3.08
N HIS A 18 9.44 -15.64 -1.81
CA HIS A 18 9.77 -14.41 -1.12
C HIS A 18 11.17 -14.44 -0.50
N THR A 19 11.89 -13.33 -0.65
CA THR A 19 13.13 -13.05 0.07
C THR A 19 13.07 -11.71 0.79
N GLU A 20 13.93 -11.50 1.79
CA GLU A 20 14.03 -10.22 2.51
C GLU A 20 14.39 -9.03 1.57
N ALA A 21 15.12 -9.29 0.48
CA ALA A 21 15.43 -8.26 -0.52
C ALA A 21 14.18 -7.84 -1.32
N ASP A 22 13.25 -8.77 -1.56
CA ASP A 22 11.99 -8.46 -2.23
C ASP A 22 11.10 -7.58 -1.34
N ASP A 23 11.22 -7.68 -0.02
CA ASP A 23 10.49 -6.82 0.92
C ASP A 23 10.92 -5.35 0.85
N GLU A 24 12.22 -5.08 0.73
CA GLU A 24 12.71 -3.71 0.56
C GLU A 24 12.26 -3.13 -0.78
N GLN A 25 12.35 -3.93 -1.84
CA GLN A 25 11.88 -3.54 -3.16
C GLN A 25 10.36 -3.29 -3.17
N LEU A 26 9.58 -4.12 -2.46
CA LEU A 26 8.14 -3.96 -2.35
C LEU A 26 7.77 -2.65 -1.66
N VAL A 27 8.43 -2.32 -0.54
CA VAL A 27 8.21 -1.05 0.17
C VAL A 27 8.45 0.13 -0.77
N TRP A 28 9.54 0.07 -1.53
CA TRP A 28 9.88 1.13 -2.49
C TRP A 28 8.84 1.26 -3.60
N LEU A 29 8.43 0.13 -4.22
CA LEU A 29 7.43 0.11 -5.29
C LEU A 29 6.07 0.65 -4.84
N VAL A 30 5.61 0.24 -3.65
CA VAL A 30 4.30 0.67 -3.16
C VAL A 30 4.32 2.16 -2.81
N ARG A 31 5.40 2.64 -2.20
CA ARG A 31 5.58 4.07 -1.95
C ARG A 31 5.54 4.87 -3.25
N GLU A 32 6.28 4.44 -4.27
CA GLU A 32 6.27 5.11 -5.58
C GLU A 32 4.86 5.11 -6.20
N SER A 33 4.14 4.00 -6.06
CA SER A 33 2.74 3.91 -6.51
C SER A 33 1.84 4.93 -5.79
N PHE A 34 1.99 5.09 -4.48
CA PHE A 34 1.19 6.05 -3.70
C PHE A 34 1.52 7.49 -4.08
N GLU A 35 2.80 7.80 -4.31
CA GLU A 35 3.23 9.11 -4.78
C GLU A 35 2.66 9.43 -6.17
N ARG A 36 2.65 8.45 -7.08
CA ARG A 36 2.04 8.60 -8.42
C ARG A 36 0.53 8.78 -8.35
N GLU A 37 -0.15 8.02 -7.50
CA GLU A 37 -1.60 8.12 -7.32
C GLU A 37 -2.00 9.46 -6.70
N ALA A 38 -1.26 9.92 -5.69
CA ALA A 38 -1.42 11.26 -5.13
C ALA A 38 -1.18 12.35 -6.18
N ALA A 39 -0.12 12.23 -6.97
CA ALA A 39 0.23 13.20 -8.01
C ALA A 39 -0.84 13.30 -9.11
N ALA A 40 -1.50 12.18 -9.47
CA ALA A 40 -2.59 12.17 -10.43
C ALA A 40 -3.79 13.06 -10.01
N GLU A 41 -3.95 13.30 -8.71
CA GLU A 41 -4.99 14.16 -8.14
C GLU A 41 -4.48 15.54 -7.68
N HIS A 42 -3.23 15.88 -8.03
CA HIS A 42 -2.53 17.07 -7.56
C HIS A 42 -2.42 17.13 -6.03
N LEU A 43 -2.18 15.99 -5.39
CA LEU A 43 -1.88 15.85 -3.98
C LEU A 43 -0.41 15.48 -3.78
N VAL A 44 0.04 15.62 -2.54
CA VAL A 44 1.35 15.17 -2.10
C VAL A 44 1.17 14.16 -0.97
N LEU A 45 1.89 13.06 -1.03
CA LEU A 45 1.94 12.08 0.05
C LEU A 45 2.64 12.71 1.27
N THR A 46 1.88 12.97 2.33
CA THR A 46 2.38 13.61 3.57
C THR A 46 2.69 12.58 4.66
N GLN A 47 1.99 11.45 4.65
CA GLN A 47 2.22 10.36 5.60
C GLN A 47 2.34 9.03 4.86
N TRP A 48 3.23 8.18 5.36
CA TRP A 48 3.47 6.85 4.84
C TRP A 48 3.75 5.90 6.00
N HIS A 49 3.04 4.78 6.01
CA HIS A 49 3.14 3.75 7.02
C HIS A 49 3.18 2.38 6.35
N ASP A 50 4.32 1.72 6.51
CA ASP A 50 4.41 0.27 6.36
C ASP A 50 3.88 -0.36 7.66
N ARG A 51 2.72 -1.01 7.57
CA ARG A 51 2.08 -1.68 8.71
C ARG A 51 2.62 -3.10 8.91
N GLY A 52 3.57 -3.53 8.08
CA GLY A 52 4.18 -4.84 8.16
C GLY A 52 3.24 -5.95 7.72
N VAL A 53 3.44 -7.12 8.32
CA VAL A 53 2.76 -8.36 7.96
C VAL A 53 1.34 -8.37 8.49
N LEU A 54 0.37 -8.55 7.60
CA LEU A 54 -1.03 -8.76 7.94
C LEU A 54 -1.25 -10.25 8.22
N ASP A 55 -2.06 -10.58 9.23
CA ASP A 55 -2.43 -11.96 9.48
C ASP A 55 -3.34 -12.46 8.33
N PRO A 56 -3.07 -13.63 7.72
CA PRO A 56 -3.92 -14.18 6.66
C PRO A 56 -5.41 -14.30 7.04
N SER A 57 -5.73 -14.43 8.33
CA SER A 57 -7.11 -14.45 8.82
C SER A 57 -7.84 -13.12 8.72
N GLU A 58 -7.13 -12.00 8.55
CA GLU A 58 -7.70 -10.68 8.30
C GLU A 58 -8.06 -10.46 6.82
N VAL A 59 -7.67 -11.38 5.94
CA VAL A 59 -8.03 -11.36 4.51
C VAL A 59 -9.39 -12.01 4.30
N SER A 60 -10.25 -11.34 3.53
CA SER A 60 -11.57 -11.90 3.17
C SER A 60 -11.43 -13.25 2.43
N PRO A 61 -12.22 -14.28 2.79
CA PRO A 61 -12.26 -15.56 2.06
C PRO A 61 -12.64 -15.42 0.58
N GLN A 62 -13.29 -14.31 0.20
CA GLN A 62 -13.62 -14.02 -1.19
C GLN A 62 -12.35 -13.72 -2.00
N THR A 63 -11.39 -12.98 -1.42
CA THR A 63 -10.11 -12.65 -2.06
C THR A 63 -9.31 -13.92 -2.36
N GLU A 64 -9.29 -14.89 -1.44
CA GLU A 64 -8.62 -16.19 -1.64
C GLU A 64 -9.18 -16.94 -2.87
N ARG A 65 -10.51 -17.01 -2.96
CA ARG A 65 -11.19 -17.86 -3.96
C ARG A 65 -11.26 -17.23 -5.33
N GLU A 66 -11.52 -15.92 -5.40
CA GLU A 66 -11.87 -15.26 -6.65
C GLU A 66 -10.67 -14.55 -7.29
N VAL A 67 -9.76 -14.00 -6.48
CA VAL A 67 -8.62 -13.20 -6.98
C VAL A 67 -7.35 -14.04 -7.05
N LEU A 68 -6.98 -14.69 -5.94
CA LEU A 68 -5.69 -15.37 -5.84
C LEU A 68 -5.72 -16.84 -6.27
N LYS A 69 -6.91 -17.48 -6.21
CA LYS A 69 -7.12 -18.90 -6.53
C LYS A 69 -6.17 -19.85 -5.76
N ARG A 70 -5.71 -19.41 -4.59
CA ARG A 70 -4.81 -20.11 -3.67
C ARG A 70 -5.18 -19.73 -2.23
N PRO A 71 -4.93 -20.59 -1.23
CA PRO A 71 -5.14 -20.27 0.19
C PRO A 71 -4.39 -18.99 0.61
N ALA A 72 -4.95 -18.14 1.48
CA ALA A 72 -4.23 -16.96 1.99
C ALA A 72 -2.95 -17.32 2.76
N THR A 73 -2.88 -18.53 3.32
CA THR A 73 -1.71 -19.04 4.05
C THR A 73 -0.48 -19.21 3.16
N ASP A 74 -0.66 -19.28 1.83
CA ASP A 74 0.45 -19.40 0.88
C ASP A 74 1.12 -18.04 0.60
N PHE A 75 0.55 -16.95 1.13
CA PHE A 75 1.01 -15.60 0.89
C PHE A 75 1.45 -14.92 2.20
N HIS A 76 2.55 -14.19 2.07
CA HIS A 76 2.96 -13.15 2.97
C HIS A 76 2.23 -11.87 2.59
N TRP A 77 1.38 -11.38 3.47
CA TRP A 77 0.54 -10.21 3.22
C TRP A 77 1.19 -9.00 3.84
N ARG A 78 1.46 -7.96 3.06
CA ARG A 78 1.92 -6.68 3.61
C ARG A 78 0.92 -5.57 3.39
N LEU A 79 0.67 -4.83 4.46
CA LEU A 79 -0.26 -3.73 4.47
C LEU A 79 0.49 -2.40 4.44
N PHE A 80 0.09 -1.53 3.53
CA PHE A 80 0.62 -0.18 3.40
C PHE A 80 -0.50 0.83 3.48
N GLU A 81 -0.24 1.91 4.22
CA GLU A 81 -1.17 3.01 4.45
C GLU A 81 -0.45 4.34 4.21
N GLY A 82 -1.17 5.32 3.71
CA GLY A 82 -0.62 6.63 3.43
C GLY A 82 -1.70 7.69 3.39
N ILE A 83 -1.30 8.93 3.65
CA ILE A 83 -2.19 10.08 3.58
C ILE A 83 -1.64 11.03 2.55
N ALA A 84 -2.46 11.37 1.55
CA ALA A 84 -2.17 12.36 0.55
C ALA A 84 -2.99 13.62 0.81
N GLU A 85 -2.34 14.78 0.78
CA GLU A 85 -2.99 16.05 1.07
C GLU A 85 -2.75 17.05 -0.06
N ARG A 86 -3.75 17.89 -0.30
CA ARG A 86 -3.57 19.06 -1.16
C ARG A 86 -2.71 20.07 -0.43
N VAL A 87 -1.52 20.35 -0.95
CA VAL A 87 -0.68 21.44 -0.45
C VAL A 87 -1.48 22.73 -0.59
N ALA A 88 -1.99 23.24 0.52
CA ALA A 88 -2.69 24.51 0.55
C ALA A 88 -1.66 25.61 0.32
N ASN A 89 -1.45 25.98 -0.95
CA ASN A 89 -0.59 27.07 -1.43
C ASN A 89 0.52 27.45 -0.44
N ALA A 90 1.72 26.88 -0.62
CA ALA A 90 2.92 27.61 -0.25
C ALA A 90 2.78 29.00 -0.89
N SER A 91 2.53 30.01 -0.05
CA SER A 91 2.49 31.39 -0.47
C SER A 91 3.87 31.68 -1.02
N PHE A 92 4.00 31.75 -2.34
CA PHE A 92 5.18 32.30 -2.97
C PHE A 92 5.19 33.78 -2.59
N VAL A 93 6.05 34.12 -1.63
CA VAL A 93 6.42 35.51 -1.28
C VAL A 93 7.52 35.94 -2.23
#